data_AF-A0A1F5BIW2-F1
#
_entry.id   AF-A0A1F5BIW2-F1
#
_cell.length_a   1.000
_cell.length_b   1.000
_cell.length_c   1.000
_cell.angle_alpha   90.00
_cell.angle_beta   90.00
_cell.angle_gamma   90.00
#
_symmetry.space_group_name_H-M   'P 1'
#
loop_
_entity.id
_entity.type
_entity.pdbx_description
1 polymer ?
#
loop_
_entity_poly.entity_id
_entity_poly.type
_entity_poly.pdbx_seq_one_letter_code
_entity_poly.pdbx_strand_id
1 'polypeptide(L)'
;MLAVGLLSGSWRTSIAVLVQAGNYAEAAESLAGLYPDLDTADKAEASALLAFLFAKQNASGGERQWLFEFFVVQGEGSADLSFLETYRNREVTAYLNGWRIKYPRLREAWIITRKGESSPAAPAALVLGLETQVEMLFKLSDEQGPLRGGVLHRGLNLIAVEAGRLFDSSRTHLFTLDLKSGGIEIREELALEVRLSSEPASSGAPRPMDLEYKVTLFAGGRQVGASRKTGQDKNPLALDIPKANLRANPMFKPPGASDDPFDPSNRGVSILDAIGVAYGLLQDLFKDKTRPYESTIEKKSSENYVYYAGSEGGKENRITALVTLKARGVSFKD
;
A
#
# COMPACT_ATOMS: atom_id res chain seq x y z
N MET A 1 47.24 5.02 -24.79
CA MET A 1 46.62 3.87 -24.11
C MET A 1 47.59 3.37 -23.06
N LEU A 2 47.42 3.77 -21.80
CA LEU A 2 48.23 3.26 -20.69
C LEU A 2 47.34 2.36 -19.85
N ALA A 3 47.63 1.05 -19.93
CA ALA A 3 47.12 0.06 -19.02
C ALA A 3 47.80 0.29 -17.65
N VAL A 4 47.08 0.88 -16.72
CA VAL A 4 47.45 0.86 -15.30
C VAL A 4 47.06 -0.51 -14.80
N GLY A 5 48.07 -1.37 -14.62
CA GLY A 5 47.91 -2.64 -13.92
C GLY A 5 47.42 -2.37 -12.51
N LEU A 6 46.12 -2.59 -12.29
CA LEU A 6 45.55 -2.74 -10.96
C LEU A 6 46.26 -3.93 -10.31
N LEU A 7 47.07 -3.63 -9.29
CA LEU A 7 47.45 -4.58 -8.26
C LEU A 7 46.22 -5.42 -7.91
N SER A 8 46.37 -6.74 -7.93
CA SER A 8 45.34 -7.73 -7.60
C SER A 8 44.94 -7.62 -6.12
N GLY A 9 44.24 -6.55 -5.78
CA GLY A 9 43.58 -6.30 -4.51
C GLY A 9 42.08 -6.29 -4.74
N SER A 10 41.32 -6.75 -3.75
CA SER A 10 39.86 -6.64 -3.75
C SER A 10 39.44 -5.19 -4.04
N TRP A 11 38.33 -4.97 -4.76
CA TRP A 11 37.81 -3.63 -5.06
C TRP A 11 37.72 -2.75 -3.79
N ARG A 12 37.42 -3.37 -2.64
CA ARG A 12 37.40 -2.77 -1.30
C ARG A 12 38.69 -2.03 -0.94
N THR A 13 39.86 -2.58 -1.28
CA THR A 13 41.15 -1.96 -1.00
C THR A 13 41.33 -0.68 -1.81
N SER A 14 41.06 -0.74 -3.11
CA SER A 14 41.16 0.42 -4.00
C SER A 14 40.20 1.54 -3.60
N ILE A 15 38.95 1.18 -3.27
CA ILE A 15 37.95 2.13 -2.82
C ILE A 15 38.32 2.72 -1.44
N ALA A 16 38.82 1.91 -0.50
CA ALA A 16 39.24 2.40 0.81
C ALA A 16 40.33 3.49 0.70
N VAL A 17 41.31 3.31 -0.19
CA VAL A 17 42.37 4.30 -0.43
C VAL A 17 41.78 5.62 -0.93
N LEU A 18 40.86 5.57 -1.90
CA LEU A 18 40.21 6.77 -2.44
C LEU A 18 39.34 7.48 -1.41
N VAL A 19 38.54 6.73 -0.63
CA VAL A 19 37.71 7.28 0.44
C VAL A 19 38.56 7.91 1.54
N GLN A 20 39.69 7.30 1.87
CA GLN A 20 40.61 7.83 2.87
C GLN A 20 41.26 9.13 2.41
N ALA A 21 41.66 9.21 1.13
CA ALA A 21 42.17 10.43 0.51
C ALA A 21 41.10 11.53 0.35
N GLY A 22 39.81 11.23 0.55
CA GLY A 22 38.70 12.15 0.35
C GLY A 22 38.28 12.30 -1.12
N ASN A 23 38.79 11.45 -2.01
CA ASN A 23 38.45 11.43 -3.44
C ASN A 23 37.11 10.72 -3.68
N TYR A 24 36.02 11.27 -3.13
CA TYR A 24 34.70 10.61 -3.18
C TYR A 24 34.13 10.46 -4.60
N ALA A 25 34.43 11.41 -5.50
CA ALA A 25 33.97 11.36 -6.88
C ALA A 25 34.60 10.19 -7.65
N GLU A 26 35.92 10.06 -7.56
CA GLU A 26 36.68 8.96 -8.17
C GLU A 26 36.31 7.60 -7.56
N ALA A 27 36.09 7.56 -6.24
CA ALA A 27 35.59 6.37 -5.56
C ALA A 27 34.19 5.96 -6.06
N ALA A 28 33.29 6.94 -6.24
CA ALA A 28 31.94 6.68 -6.72
C ALA A 28 31.94 6.17 -8.16
N GLU A 29 32.69 6.82 -9.05
CA GLU A 29 32.82 6.41 -10.45
C GLU A 29 33.41 5.00 -10.56
N SER A 30 34.50 4.73 -9.85
CA SER A 30 35.16 3.42 -9.85
C SER A 30 34.23 2.32 -9.33
N LEU A 31 33.55 2.56 -8.21
CA LEU A 31 32.66 1.57 -7.60
C LEU A 31 31.38 1.36 -8.42
N ALA A 32 30.81 2.42 -9.01
CA ALA A 32 29.65 2.32 -9.89
C ALA A 32 29.98 1.55 -11.17
N GLY A 33 31.19 1.71 -11.71
CA GLY A 33 31.67 0.95 -12.87
C GLY A 33 31.82 -0.55 -12.59
N LEU A 34 32.21 -0.91 -11.37
CA LEU A 34 32.34 -2.32 -10.94
C LEU A 34 30.99 -2.95 -10.56
N TYR A 35 30.02 -2.14 -10.15
CA TYR A 35 28.75 -2.59 -9.57
C TYR A 35 28.02 -3.69 -10.36
N PRO A 36 27.87 -3.62 -11.70
CA PRO A 36 27.14 -4.63 -12.47
C PRO A 36 27.70 -6.04 -12.31
N ASP A 37 29.02 -6.14 -12.17
CA ASP A 37 29.78 -7.39 -12.15
C ASP A 37 29.96 -7.96 -10.73
N LEU A 38 29.52 -7.24 -9.69
CA LEU A 38 29.56 -7.70 -8.31
C LEU A 38 28.52 -8.79 -8.04
N ASP A 39 28.85 -9.68 -7.11
CA ASP A 39 27.88 -10.63 -6.56
C ASP A 39 26.85 -9.92 -5.67
N THR A 40 25.81 -10.64 -5.24
CA THR A 40 24.72 -10.06 -4.45
C THR A 40 25.18 -9.50 -3.11
N ALA A 41 26.16 -10.15 -2.45
CA ALA A 41 26.66 -9.68 -1.16
C ALA A 41 27.44 -8.37 -1.31
N ASP A 42 28.32 -8.32 -2.30
CA ASP A 42 29.11 -7.14 -2.65
C ASP A 42 28.23 -6.00 -3.18
N LYS A 43 27.11 -6.30 -3.86
CA LYS A 43 26.13 -5.30 -4.31
C LYS A 43 25.45 -4.57 -3.16
N ALA A 44 25.15 -5.25 -2.05
CA ALA A 44 24.59 -4.58 -0.87
C ALA A 44 25.59 -3.59 -0.26
N GLU A 45 26.86 -3.99 -0.11
CA GLU A 45 27.93 -3.10 0.38
C GLU A 45 28.21 -1.94 -0.57
N ALA A 46 28.33 -2.23 -1.86
CA ALA A 46 28.64 -1.24 -2.88
C ALA A 46 27.54 -0.20 -3.02
N SER A 47 26.26 -0.61 -3.05
CA SER A 47 25.13 0.32 -3.12
C SER A 47 25.03 1.21 -1.87
N ALA A 48 25.26 0.64 -0.68
CA ALA A 48 25.31 1.39 0.57
C ALA A 48 26.42 2.46 0.56
N LEU A 49 27.62 2.09 0.11
CA LEU A 49 28.75 3.01 0.02
C LEU A 49 28.53 4.05 -1.09
N LEU A 50 28.01 3.67 -2.25
CA LEU A 50 27.71 4.59 -3.35
C LEU A 50 26.73 5.68 -2.92
N ALA A 51 25.65 5.32 -2.22
CA ALA A 51 24.71 6.30 -1.67
C ALA A 51 25.43 7.36 -0.81
N PHE A 52 26.31 6.91 0.08
CA PHE A 52 27.13 7.81 0.90
C PHE A 52 28.09 8.68 0.08
N LEU A 53 28.76 8.11 -0.92
CA LEU A 53 29.72 8.83 -1.75
C LEU A 53 29.03 9.94 -2.57
N PHE A 54 27.84 9.69 -3.11
CA PHE A 54 27.05 10.72 -3.78
C PHE A 54 26.52 11.78 -2.81
N ALA A 55 26.15 11.39 -1.59
CA ALA A 55 25.79 12.34 -0.54
C ALA A 55 26.95 13.29 -0.19
N LYS A 56 28.19 12.78 -0.12
CA LYS A 56 29.39 13.60 0.09
C LYS A 56 29.68 14.61 -1.02
N GLN A 57 29.14 14.36 -2.20
CA GLN A 57 29.26 15.24 -3.37
C GLN A 57 28.06 16.19 -3.51
N ASN A 58 27.08 16.16 -2.61
CA ASN A 58 25.78 16.85 -2.74
C ASN A 58 25.02 16.49 -4.03
N ALA A 59 25.25 15.28 -4.55
CA ALA A 59 24.64 14.79 -5.78
C ALA A 59 23.36 14.00 -5.46
N SER A 60 22.27 14.72 -5.20
CA SER A 60 20.99 14.16 -4.71
C SER A 60 20.35 13.14 -5.64
N GLY A 61 20.54 13.23 -6.96
CA GLY A 61 20.06 12.24 -7.92
C GLY A 61 20.73 10.88 -7.73
N GLY A 62 22.07 10.87 -7.72
CA GLY A 62 22.85 9.65 -7.49
C GLY A 62 22.63 9.09 -6.08
N GLU A 63 22.56 9.95 -5.06
CA GLU A 63 22.26 9.52 -3.69
C GLU A 63 20.94 8.74 -3.65
N ARG A 64 19.86 9.33 -4.20
CA ARG A 64 18.53 8.71 -4.20
C ARG A 64 18.50 7.38 -4.95
N GLN A 65 19.15 7.30 -6.11
CA GLN A 65 19.26 6.06 -6.88
C GLN A 65 19.94 4.94 -6.09
N TRP A 66 21.06 5.22 -5.42
CA TRP A 66 21.79 4.19 -4.69
C TRP A 66 21.15 3.86 -3.34
N LEU A 67 20.42 4.80 -2.73
CA LEU A 67 19.54 4.49 -1.59
C LEU A 67 18.43 3.51 -2.01
N PHE A 68 17.82 3.70 -3.19
CA PHE A 68 16.87 2.74 -3.73
C PHE A 68 17.47 1.35 -3.90
N GLU A 69 18.61 1.29 -4.57
CA GLU A 69 19.31 0.03 -4.78
C GLU A 69 19.57 -0.67 -3.44
N PHE A 70 20.10 0.04 -2.45
CA PHE A 70 20.40 -0.54 -1.14
C PHE A 70 19.16 -0.95 -0.32
N PHE A 71 18.20 -0.04 -0.15
CA PHE A 71 17.04 -0.26 0.73
C PHE A 71 15.96 -1.15 0.12
N VAL A 72 15.84 -1.16 -1.21
CA VAL A 72 14.74 -1.81 -1.93
C VAL A 72 15.23 -3.03 -2.71
N VAL A 73 16.23 -2.88 -3.57
CA VAL A 73 16.68 -3.98 -4.44
C VAL A 73 17.49 -5.00 -3.65
N GLN A 74 18.42 -4.54 -2.83
CA GLN A 74 19.26 -5.39 -1.98
C GLN A 74 18.61 -5.70 -0.61
N GLY A 75 17.44 -5.12 -0.31
CA GLY A 75 16.65 -5.42 0.89
C GLY A 75 17.33 -5.07 2.22
N GLU A 76 18.20 -4.06 2.25
CA GLU A 76 19.12 -3.78 3.37
C GLU A 76 19.98 -5.00 3.75
N GLY A 77 20.56 -5.69 2.77
CA GLY A 77 21.58 -6.70 3.01
C GLY A 77 22.66 -6.22 4.00
N SER A 78 23.31 -7.15 4.70
CA SER A 78 24.36 -6.83 5.65
C SER A 78 25.54 -6.18 4.94
N ALA A 79 25.57 -4.85 4.91
CA ALA A 79 26.70 -4.10 4.39
C ALA A 79 27.82 -4.08 5.46
N ASP A 80 28.80 -4.97 5.32
CA ASP A 80 30.01 -4.91 6.15
C ASP A 80 31.02 -3.94 5.54
N LEU A 81 31.10 -2.74 6.11
CA LEU A 81 32.03 -1.70 5.70
C LEU A 81 33.30 -1.68 6.55
N SER A 82 33.64 -2.79 7.21
CA SER A 82 34.86 -2.95 8.04
C SER A 82 36.16 -2.78 7.28
N PHE A 83 36.14 -2.87 5.94
CA PHE A 83 37.30 -2.60 5.09
C PHE A 83 37.69 -1.12 5.02
N LEU A 84 36.79 -0.21 5.42
CA LEU A 84 37.10 1.21 5.60
C LEU A 84 37.76 1.44 6.96
N GLU A 85 38.62 2.46 7.05
CA GLU A 85 39.14 2.90 8.35
C GLU A 85 38.02 3.26 9.33
N THR A 86 38.24 3.03 10.63
CA THR A 86 37.24 3.16 11.70
C THR A 86 36.44 4.46 11.65
N TYR A 87 37.09 5.59 11.36
CA TYR A 87 36.41 6.89 11.26
C TYR A 87 35.43 6.92 10.08
N ARG A 88 35.85 6.46 8.90
CA ARG A 88 35.04 6.41 7.68
C ARG A 88 33.90 5.42 7.80
N ASN A 89 34.15 4.23 8.34
CA ASN A 89 33.11 3.26 8.61
C ASN A 89 32.01 3.84 9.53
N ARG A 90 32.39 4.50 10.63
CA ARG A 90 31.42 5.16 11.53
C ARG A 90 30.60 6.23 10.82
N GLU A 91 31.23 6.99 9.93
CA GLU A 91 30.57 8.05 9.16
C GLU A 91 29.52 7.48 8.21
N VAL A 92 29.85 6.44 7.45
CA VAL A 92 28.91 5.75 6.55
C VAL A 92 27.80 5.09 7.36
N THR A 93 28.13 4.44 8.47
CA THR A 93 27.15 3.80 9.36
C THR A 93 26.16 4.81 9.93
N ALA A 94 26.62 5.98 10.40
CA ALA A 94 25.76 7.04 10.90
C ALA A 94 24.84 7.59 9.80
N TYR A 95 25.37 7.76 8.59
CA TYR A 95 24.60 8.16 7.41
C TYR A 95 23.47 7.17 7.09
N LEU A 96 23.78 5.87 6.99
CA LEU A 96 22.80 4.82 6.70
C LEU A 96 21.75 4.69 7.81
N ASN A 97 22.16 4.80 9.08
CA ASN A 97 21.22 4.79 10.21
C ASN A 97 20.26 5.98 10.16
N GLY A 98 20.74 7.16 9.73
CA GLY A 98 19.89 8.31 9.49
C GLY A 98 18.83 8.06 8.41
N TRP A 99 19.15 7.26 7.39
CA TRP A 99 18.19 6.85 6.37
C TRP A 99 17.24 5.74 6.83
N ARG A 100 17.71 4.74 7.57
CA ARG A 100 16.88 3.64 8.11
C ARG A 100 15.65 4.12 8.89
N ILE A 101 15.75 5.27 9.56
CA ILE A 101 14.66 5.84 10.36
C ILE A 101 13.71 6.76 9.57
N LYS A 102 13.98 7.02 8.28
CA LYS A 102 13.15 7.90 7.44
C LYS A 102 12.84 7.37 6.04
N TYR A 103 13.53 6.35 5.55
CA TYR A 103 13.36 5.85 4.19
C TYR A 103 11.94 5.26 4.02
N PRO A 104 11.13 5.75 3.07
CA PRO A 104 9.75 5.30 2.90
C PRO A 104 9.77 3.92 2.26
N ARG A 105 9.46 2.88 3.03
CA ARG A 105 9.36 1.50 2.53
C ARG A 105 8.23 0.74 3.20
N LEU A 106 7.53 -0.08 2.43
CA LEU A 106 6.69 -1.11 2.99
C LEU A 106 7.55 -2.30 3.41
N ARG A 107 7.29 -2.83 4.60
CA ARG A 107 7.93 -4.09 5.01
C ARG A 107 7.17 -5.27 4.44
N GLU A 108 5.87 -5.29 4.67
CA GLU A 108 4.97 -6.36 4.23
C GLU A 108 3.54 -5.82 4.02
N ALA A 109 2.79 -6.52 3.18
CA ALA A 109 1.37 -6.29 2.92
C ALA A 109 0.59 -7.59 3.15
N TRP A 110 -0.57 -7.51 3.80
CA TRP A 110 -1.44 -8.67 4.03
C TRP A 110 -2.90 -8.36 3.78
N ILE A 111 -3.69 -9.41 3.58
CA ILE A 111 -5.13 -9.40 3.76
C ILE A 111 -5.40 -9.61 5.25
N ILE A 112 -6.24 -8.75 5.81
CA ILE A 112 -6.57 -8.73 7.23
C ILE A 112 -7.96 -9.32 7.41
N THR A 113 -8.05 -10.39 8.19
CA THR A 113 -9.30 -11.10 8.48
C THR A 113 -9.50 -11.30 9.97
N ARG A 114 -10.73 -11.58 10.39
CA ARG A 114 -11.07 -11.88 11.78
C ARG A 114 -11.16 -13.39 11.99
N LYS A 115 -10.60 -13.87 13.11
CA LYS A 115 -10.70 -15.28 13.50
C LYS A 115 -12.16 -15.70 13.65
N GLY A 116 -12.54 -16.76 12.95
CA GLY A 116 -13.88 -17.38 13.08
C GLY A 116 -15.02 -16.61 12.41
N GLU A 117 -14.75 -15.54 11.67
CA GLU A 117 -15.78 -14.83 10.91
C GLU A 117 -16.01 -15.53 9.56
N SER A 118 -17.20 -16.10 9.36
CA SER A 118 -17.67 -16.61 8.07
C SER A 118 -18.89 -15.82 7.63
N SER A 119 -18.78 -15.07 6.53
CA SER A 119 -19.92 -14.37 5.94
C SER A 119 -20.56 -15.25 4.86
N PRO A 120 -21.90 -15.40 4.84
CA PRO A 120 -22.60 -16.08 3.75
C PRO A 120 -22.63 -15.25 2.44
N ALA A 121 -22.23 -13.98 2.50
CA ALA A 121 -22.16 -13.04 1.38
C ALA A 121 -20.72 -12.63 1.08
N ALA A 122 -20.47 -12.21 -0.17
CA ALA A 122 -19.20 -11.61 -0.56
C ALA A 122 -18.88 -10.41 0.34
N PRO A 123 -17.61 -10.20 0.73
CA PRO A 123 -17.25 -9.08 1.59
C PRO A 123 -17.51 -7.76 0.85
N ALA A 124 -18.07 -6.76 1.54
CA ALA A 124 -18.29 -5.42 0.97
C ALA A 124 -17.00 -4.62 0.81
N ALA A 125 -15.97 -4.95 1.60
CA ALA A 125 -14.63 -4.38 1.49
C ALA A 125 -13.59 -5.42 1.92
N LEU A 126 -12.41 -5.36 1.30
CA LEU A 126 -11.22 -6.05 1.76
C LEU A 126 -10.38 -5.11 2.61
N VAL A 127 -9.86 -5.60 3.73
CA VAL A 127 -8.94 -4.82 4.57
C VAL A 127 -7.51 -5.24 4.25
N LEU A 128 -6.75 -4.30 3.69
CA LEU A 128 -5.31 -4.44 3.49
C LEU A 128 -4.58 -3.97 4.74
N GLY A 129 -3.66 -4.80 5.22
CA GLY A 129 -2.73 -4.46 6.29
C GLY A 129 -1.38 -4.09 5.69
N LEU A 130 -0.92 -2.88 5.92
CA LEU A 130 0.37 -2.37 5.45
C LEU A 130 1.29 -2.15 6.66
N GLU A 131 2.38 -2.90 6.76
CA GLU A 131 3.37 -2.68 7.84
C GLU A 131 4.52 -1.81 7.38
N THR A 132 4.72 -0.72 8.12
CA THR A 132 5.77 0.25 7.86
C THR A 132 6.69 0.39 9.07
N GLN A 133 7.94 0.79 8.81
CA GLN A 133 8.91 1.05 9.88
C GLN A 133 8.99 2.52 10.28
N VAL A 134 8.53 3.39 9.40
CA VAL A 134 8.58 4.85 9.55
C VAL A 134 7.21 5.42 9.25
N GLU A 135 6.93 6.58 9.84
CA GLU A 135 5.77 7.35 9.45
C GLU A 135 6.01 7.98 8.06
N MET A 136 5.03 7.87 7.17
CA MET A 136 5.16 8.36 5.79
C MET A 136 3.80 8.72 5.20
N LEU A 137 3.80 9.57 4.18
CA LEU A 137 2.61 9.83 3.38
C LEU A 137 2.39 8.69 2.39
N PHE A 138 1.12 8.38 2.10
CA PHE A 138 0.78 7.41 1.08
C PHE A 138 -0.35 7.88 0.16
N LYS A 139 -0.37 7.34 -1.05
CA LYS A 139 -1.50 7.40 -1.98
C LYS A 139 -1.70 6.04 -2.63
N LEU A 140 -2.81 5.40 -2.32
CA LEU A 140 -3.30 4.18 -2.97
C LEU A 140 -4.16 4.55 -4.17
N SER A 141 -3.86 3.97 -5.32
CA SER A 141 -4.62 4.16 -6.57
C SER A 141 -4.84 2.82 -7.26
N ASP A 142 -5.87 2.73 -8.09
CA ASP A 142 -6.10 1.64 -9.04
C ASP A 142 -6.08 2.15 -10.49
N GLU A 143 -6.54 1.34 -11.44
CA GLU A 143 -6.65 1.72 -12.86
C GLU A 143 -7.60 2.91 -13.11
N GLN A 144 -8.56 3.15 -12.22
CA GLN A 144 -9.56 4.23 -12.36
C GLN A 144 -9.08 5.54 -11.72
N GLY A 145 -8.15 5.46 -10.77
CA GLY A 145 -7.49 6.63 -10.20
C GLY A 145 -7.20 6.51 -8.71
N PRO A 146 -7.05 7.65 -8.01
CA PRO A 146 -6.77 7.65 -6.58
C PRO A 146 -7.95 7.08 -5.79
N LEU A 147 -7.68 6.07 -4.96
CA LEU A 147 -8.66 5.50 -4.04
C LEU A 147 -8.60 6.16 -2.66
N ARG A 148 -7.37 6.30 -2.13
CA ARG A 148 -7.17 6.84 -0.78
C ARG A 148 -5.77 7.43 -0.62
N GLY A 149 -5.65 8.45 0.22
CA GLY A 149 -4.36 8.95 0.68
C GLY A 149 -4.39 9.31 2.15
N GLY A 150 -3.21 9.53 2.73
CA GLY A 150 -3.08 9.91 4.12
C GLY A 150 -1.68 9.68 4.68
N VAL A 151 -1.62 9.42 5.98
CA VAL A 151 -0.39 9.09 6.71
C VAL A 151 -0.45 7.62 7.09
N LEU A 152 0.61 6.87 6.80
CA LEU A 152 0.89 5.57 7.42
C LEU A 152 1.75 5.84 8.64
N HIS A 153 1.29 5.40 9.81
CA HIS A 153 2.08 5.44 11.03
C HIS A 153 3.03 4.24 11.09
N ARG A 154 4.10 4.34 11.87
CA ARG A 154 4.98 3.19 12.14
C ARG A 154 4.16 2.02 12.70
N GLY A 155 4.36 0.83 12.12
CA GLY A 155 3.65 -0.40 12.49
C GLY A 155 2.59 -0.78 11.45
N LEU A 156 1.57 -1.52 11.89
CA LEU A 156 0.48 -1.99 11.04
C LEU A 156 -0.55 -0.88 10.79
N ASN A 157 -0.83 -0.60 9.52
CA ASN A 157 -1.87 0.31 9.06
C ASN A 157 -2.95 -0.46 8.32
N LEU A 158 -4.21 -0.12 8.55
CA LEU A 158 -5.34 -0.79 7.92
C LEU A 158 -5.99 0.11 6.88
N ILE A 159 -6.14 -0.41 5.66
CA ILE A 159 -6.80 0.27 4.55
C ILE A 159 -7.93 -0.61 4.03
N ALA A 160 -9.16 -0.13 4.16
CA ALA A 160 -10.30 -0.76 3.50
C ALA A 160 -10.31 -0.38 2.01
N VAL A 161 -10.43 -1.39 1.16
CA VAL A 161 -10.63 -1.28 -0.30
C VAL A 161 -12.01 -1.84 -0.61
N GLU A 162 -12.82 -1.08 -1.33
CA GLU A 162 -14.16 -1.52 -1.73
C GLU A 162 -14.07 -2.78 -2.60
N ALA A 163 -14.86 -3.79 -2.22
CA ALA A 163 -14.81 -5.10 -2.86
C ALA A 163 -15.80 -5.24 -4.02
N GLY A 164 -16.63 -4.24 -4.27
CA GLY A 164 -17.81 -4.33 -5.14
C GLY A 164 -17.54 -4.98 -6.49
N ARG A 165 -16.45 -4.60 -7.18
CA ARG A 165 -16.06 -5.21 -8.47
C ARG A 165 -14.96 -6.26 -8.37
N LEU A 166 -14.41 -6.49 -7.18
CA LEU A 166 -13.30 -7.42 -6.99
C LEU A 166 -13.75 -8.87 -7.21
N PHE A 167 -15.00 -9.18 -6.86
CA PHE A 167 -15.58 -10.51 -6.91
C PHE A 167 -16.50 -10.76 -8.12
N ASP A 168 -16.58 -9.84 -9.07
CA ASP A 168 -17.42 -9.98 -10.28
C ASP A 168 -16.88 -11.07 -11.23
N SER A 169 -15.56 -11.21 -11.31
CA SER A 169 -14.90 -12.19 -12.19
C SER A 169 -13.52 -12.56 -11.68
N SER A 170 -13.01 -13.72 -12.11
CA SER A 170 -11.63 -14.13 -11.85
C SER A 170 -10.67 -13.19 -12.59
N ARG A 171 -9.91 -12.39 -11.85
CA ARG A 171 -9.08 -11.30 -12.37
C ARG A 171 -7.98 -10.93 -11.38
N THR A 172 -6.88 -10.40 -11.91
CA THR A 172 -5.89 -9.65 -11.13
C THR A 172 -6.23 -8.17 -11.16
N HIS A 173 -6.43 -7.58 -9.99
CA HIS A 173 -6.61 -6.15 -9.80
C HIS A 173 -5.28 -5.53 -9.38
N LEU A 174 -4.84 -4.50 -10.09
CA LEU A 174 -3.56 -3.83 -9.84
C LEU A 174 -3.81 -2.54 -9.06
N PHE A 175 -3.03 -2.39 -7.99
CA PHE A 175 -2.99 -1.18 -7.19
C PHE A 175 -1.57 -0.61 -7.19
N THR A 176 -1.47 0.71 -7.22
CA THR A 176 -0.23 1.43 -7.01
C THR A 176 -0.25 2.12 -5.65
N LEU A 177 0.79 1.93 -4.87
CA LEU A 177 1.01 2.56 -3.58
C LEU A 177 2.21 3.52 -3.71
N ASP A 178 1.92 4.81 -3.85
CA ASP A 178 2.96 5.85 -3.78
C ASP A 178 3.25 6.15 -2.30
N LEU A 179 4.50 5.99 -1.89
CA LEU A 179 4.98 6.21 -0.52
C LEU A 179 5.99 7.35 -0.49
N LYS A 180 5.82 8.29 0.42
CA LYS A 180 6.67 9.49 0.50
C LYS A 180 7.09 9.81 1.92
N SER A 181 8.40 9.99 2.10
CA SER A 181 8.99 10.49 3.33
C SER A 181 10.15 11.42 3.01
N GLY A 182 10.09 12.65 3.54
CA GLY A 182 11.04 13.70 3.20
C GLY A 182 11.09 13.95 1.69
N GLY A 183 12.30 13.93 1.13
CA GLY A 183 12.57 14.12 -0.30
C GLY A 183 12.58 12.84 -1.14
N ILE A 184 12.14 11.71 -0.60
CA ILE A 184 12.08 10.42 -1.31
C ILE A 184 10.62 10.03 -1.52
N GLU A 185 10.32 9.62 -2.75
CA GLU A 185 9.05 9.03 -3.15
C GLU A 185 9.31 7.73 -3.91
N ILE A 186 8.71 6.65 -3.45
CA ILE A 186 8.76 5.34 -4.12
C ILE A 186 7.35 4.91 -4.50
N ARG A 187 7.24 4.12 -5.56
CA ARG A 187 5.98 3.50 -6.00
C ARG A 187 6.09 2.00 -5.88
N GLU A 188 5.21 1.40 -5.11
CA GLU A 188 5.03 -0.05 -5.01
C GLU A 188 3.80 -0.51 -5.78
N GLU A 189 3.90 -1.64 -6.47
CA GLU A 189 2.78 -2.27 -7.14
C GLU A 189 2.28 -3.47 -6.33
N LEU A 190 1.00 -3.45 -6.00
CA LEU A 190 0.29 -4.53 -5.31
C LEU A 190 -0.70 -5.17 -6.29
N ALA A 191 -0.63 -6.49 -6.41
CA ALA A 191 -1.56 -7.28 -7.22
C ALA A 191 -2.47 -8.10 -6.31
N LEU A 192 -3.77 -7.89 -6.47
CA LEU A 192 -4.80 -8.68 -5.83
C LEU A 192 -5.39 -9.65 -6.85
N GLU A 193 -5.01 -10.91 -6.74
CA GLU A 193 -5.50 -11.99 -7.61
C GLU A 193 -6.75 -12.61 -7.00
N VAL A 194 -7.87 -12.51 -7.71
CA VAL A 194 -9.15 -13.14 -7.33
C VAL A 194 -9.42 -14.30 -8.27
N ARG A 195 -9.62 -15.50 -7.73
CA ARG A 195 -10.04 -16.70 -8.47
C ARG A 195 -11.36 -17.20 -7.93
N LEU A 196 -12.37 -17.22 -8.77
CA LEU A 196 -13.72 -17.68 -8.44
C LEU A 196 -13.93 -19.10 -8.97
N SER A 197 -14.45 -19.98 -8.12
CA SER A 197 -15.04 -21.27 -8.52
C SER A 197 -16.51 -21.31 -8.10
N SER A 198 -17.34 -21.98 -8.90
CA SER A 198 -18.78 -22.07 -8.66
C SER A 198 -19.22 -23.54 -8.71
N GLU A 199 -19.93 -23.97 -7.68
CA GLU A 199 -20.52 -25.30 -7.57
C GLU A 199 -22.02 -25.18 -7.29
N PRO A 200 -22.87 -26.06 -7.85
CA PRO A 200 -24.28 -26.07 -7.50
C PRO A 200 -24.46 -26.36 -6.00
N ALA A 201 -25.27 -25.55 -5.31
CA ALA A 201 -25.51 -25.75 -3.89
C ALA A 201 -26.24 -27.08 -3.65
N SER A 202 -25.73 -27.92 -2.73
CA SER A 202 -26.42 -29.13 -2.31
C SER A 202 -27.74 -28.76 -1.62
N SER A 203 -28.80 -29.58 -1.81
CA SER A 203 -30.10 -29.41 -1.18
C SER A 203 -29.97 -29.33 0.35
N GLY A 204 -29.99 -28.11 0.90
CA GLY A 204 -29.68 -27.83 2.31
C GLY A 204 -29.02 -26.47 2.57
N ALA A 205 -28.77 -25.66 1.53
CA ALA A 205 -28.23 -24.31 1.68
C ALA A 205 -29.13 -23.41 2.55
N PRO A 206 -28.55 -22.56 3.42
CA PRO A 206 -29.32 -21.56 4.17
C PRO A 206 -30.00 -20.61 3.18
N ARG A 207 -31.31 -20.46 3.30
CA ARG A 207 -32.10 -19.50 2.51
C ARG A 207 -31.51 -18.09 2.64
N PRO A 208 -31.57 -17.25 1.60
CA PRO A 208 -31.12 -15.87 1.69
C PRO A 208 -31.79 -15.18 2.88
N MET A 209 -30.99 -14.52 3.73
CA MET A 209 -31.54 -13.62 4.73
C MET A 209 -32.23 -12.47 4.01
N ASP A 210 -33.50 -12.24 4.31
CA ASP A 210 -34.18 -11.00 3.94
C ASP A 210 -33.41 -9.84 4.58
N LEU A 211 -32.69 -9.06 3.77
CA LEU A 211 -32.02 -7.85 4.25
C LEU A 211 -33.08 -6.76 4.44
N GLU A 212 -33.26 -6.39 5.71
CA GLU A 212 -34.13 -5.29 6.09
C GLU A 212 -33.32 -4.00 6.16
N TYR A 213 -33.57 -3.11 5.21
CA TYR A 213 -32.98 -1.77 5.21
C TYR A 213 -33.95 -0.80 5.89
N LYS A 214 -33.54 -0.21 7.00
CA LYS A 214 -34.28 0.85 7.69
C LYS A 214 -33.49 2.15 7.64
N VAL A 215 -33.94 3.10 6.83
CA VAL A 215 -33.40 4.47 6.81
C VAL A 215 -34.25 5.32 7.74
N THR A 216 -33.61 6.02 8.68
CA THR A 216 -34.30 6.88 9.65
C THR A 216 -33.70 8.29 9.60
N LEU A 217 -34.52 9.30 9.35
CA LEU A 217 -34.12 10.69 9.25
C LEU A 217 -34.44 11.42 10.56
N PHE A 218 -33.46 12.15 11.09
CA PHE A 218 -33.59 12.97 12.31
C PHE A 218 -33.35 14.45 12.00
N ALA A 219 -34.19 15.33 12.53
CA ALA A 219 -34.01 16.78 12.49
C ALA A 219 -34.21 17.36 13.89
N GLY A 220 -33.25 18.16 14.38
CA GLY A 220 -33.31 18.75 15.72
C GLY A 220 -33.41 17.72 16.86
N GLY A 221 -32.81 16.55 16.68
CA GLY A 221 -32.87 15.45 17.67
C GLY A 221 -34.20 14.68 17.69
N ARG A 222 -35.16 14.99 16.81
CA ARG A 222 -36.42 14.23 16.66
C ARG A 222 -36.46 13.50 15.33
N GLN A 223 -36.92 12.26 15.34
CA GLN A 223 -37.12 11.48 14.13
C GLN A 223 -38.24 12.12 13.29
N VAL A 224 -37.92 12.51 12.06
CA VAL A 224 -38.85 13.17 11.12
C VAL A 224 -39.28 12.26 9.97
N GLY A 225 -38.64 11.10 9.79
CA GLY A 225 -39.08 10.11 8.82
C GLY A 225 -38.39 8.76 9.01
N ALA A 226 -39.06 7.69 8.60
CA ALA A 226 -38.45 6.38 8.45
C ALA A 226 -38.97 5.69 7.19
N SER A 227 -38.07 5.05 6.45
CA SER A 227 -38.39 4.21 5.30
C SER A 227 -37.81 2.83 5.53
N ARG A 228 -38.63 1.80 5.31
CA ARG A 228 -38.26 0.39 5.45
C ARG A 228 -38.38 -0.26 4.08
N LYS A 229 -37.30 -0.86 3.59
CA LYS A 229 -37.31 -1.63 2.34
C LYS A 229 -36.72 -3.00 2.60
N THR A 230 -37.45 -4.04 2.20
CA THR A 230 -36.98 -5.41 2.13
C THR A 230 -36.61 -5.71 0.68
N GLY A 231 -35.44 -6.31 0.46
CA GLY A 231 -34.96 -6.66 -0.88
C GLY A 231 -34.27 -8.02 -0.86
N GLN A 232 -34.50 -8.81 -1.92
CA GLN A 232 -33.63 -9.94 -2.27
C GLN A 232 -32.50 -9.41 -3.15
N ASP A 233 -31.30 -9.91 -2.90
CA ASP A 233 -30.06 -9.41 -3.50
C ASP A 233 -30.05 -9.61 -5.04
N LYS A 234 -30.47 -8.55 -5.74
CA LYS A 234 -30.01 -8.22 -7.08
C LYS A 234 -29.30 -6.87 -6.92
N ASN A 235 -27.98 -6.88 -7.11
CA ASN A 235 -27.03 -5.75 -7.22
C ASN A 235 -27.63 -4.31 -7.13
N PRO A 236 -27.03 -3.38 -6.37
CA PRO A 236 -27.75 -2.27 -5.78
C PRO A 236 -28.09 -1.14 -6.76
N LEU A 237 -29.35 -0.68 -6.67
CA LEU A 237 -29.84 0.69 -6.88
C LEU A 237 -29.64 1.34 -8.27
N ALA A 238 -30.57 1.09 -9.20
CA ALA A 238 -31.03 2.13 -10.13
C ALA A 238 -32.06 3.02 -9.40
N LEU A 239 -31.60 4.12 -8.79
CA LEU A 239 -32.48 5.15 -8.24
C LEU A 239 -32.83 6.12 -9.37
N ASP A 240 -34.05 6.08 -9.89
CA ASP A 240 -34.51 7.02 -10.91
C ASP A 240 -34.81 8.37 -10.22
N ILE A 241 -33.80 9.24 -10.14
CA ILE A 241 -33.94 10.59 -9.60
C ILE A 241 -34.68 11.42 -10.66
N PRO A 242 -35.85 12.00 -10.36
CA PRO A 242 -36.51 12.88 -11.33
C PRO A 242 -35.60 14.06 -11.66
N LYS A 243 -35.44 14.35 -12.96
CA LYS A 243 -34.61 15.45 -13.47
C LYS A 243 -35.04 16.79 -12.86
N ALA A 244 -34.38 17.22 -11.80
CA ALA A 244 -34.53 18.56 -11.27
C ALA A 244 -33.89 19.55 -12.25
N ASN A 245 -34.65 20.56 -12.69
CA ASN A 245 -34.16 21.66 -13.51
C ASN A 245 -33.15 22.51 -12.71
N LEU A 246 -31.86 22.19 -12.82
CA LEU A 246 -30.74 22.85 -12.13
C LEU A 246 -30.45 24.28 -12.62
N ARG A 247 -31.25 24.86 -13.53
CA ARG A 247 -31.05 26.24 -14.03
C ARG A 247 -31.60 27.35 -13.13
N ALA A 248 -32.35 27.01 -12.08
CA ALA A 248 -33.00 28.00 -11.21
C ALA A 248 -32.38 28.15 -9.81
N ASN A 249 -31.27 27.46 -9.52
CA ASN A 249 -30.70 27.45 -8.16
C ASN A 249 -29.34 28.17 -8.10
N PRO A 250 -29.24 29.35 -7.44
CA PRO A 250 -28.01 30.16 -7.43
C PRO A 250 -26.84 29.58 -6.60
N MET A 251 -26.96 28.37 -6.04
CA MET A 251 -25.88 27.68 -5.33
C MET A 251 -24.95 26.83 -6.21
N PHE A 252 -25.23 26.66 -7.51
CA PHE A 252 -24.35 25.95 -8.43
C PHE A 252 -23.72 26.93 -9.44
N LYS A 253 -22.64 27.60 -9.04
CA LYS A 253 -21.63 28.06 -9.99
C LYS A 253 -20.59 26.94 -10.13
N PRO A 254 -20.19 26.52 -11.34
CA PRO A 254 -19.00 25.69 -11.50
C PRO A 254 -17.77 26.48 -11.03
N PRO A 255 -16.72 25.81 -10.51
CA PRO A 255 -15.52 26.50 -10.04
C PRO A 255 -14.88 27.27 -11.19
N GLY A 256 -14.57 28.54 -10.96
CA GLY A 256 -13.70 29.33 -11.84
C GLY A 256 -12.25 28.87 -11.72
N ALA A 257 -11.42 29.22 -12.69
CA ALA A 257 -10.03 28.77 -12.86
C ALA A 257 -9.03 29.30 -11.79
N SER A 258 -9.38 29.23 -10.50
CA SER A 258 -8.52 29.63 -9.38
C SER A 258 -8.54 28.64 -8.23
N ASP A 259 -8.70 27.34 -8.52
CA ASP A 259 -8.52 26.27 -7.52
C ASP A 259 -7.03 25.92 -7.43
N ASP A 260 -6.34 26.61 -6.51
CA ASP A 260 -4.97 26.27 -6.11
C ASP A 260 -4.99 24.96 -5.29
N PRO A 261 -4.29 23.90 -5.73
CA PRO A 261 -4.26 22.60 -5.04
C PRO A 261 -3.57 22.61 -3.66
N PHE A 262 -3.08 23.77 -3.18
CA PHE A 262 -2.43 23.92 -1.88
C PHE A 262 -3.22 24.73 -0.85
N ASP A 263 -4.50 25.04 -1.09
CA ASP A 263 -5.34 25.73 -0.09
C ASP A 263 -5.69 24.81 1.11
N PRO A 264 -5.26 25.14 2.35
CA PRO A 264 -5.54 24.35 3.54
C PRO A 264 -7.01 24.36 3.99
N SER A 265 -7.86 25.19 3.37
CA SER A 265 -9.29 25.31 3.69
C SER A 265 -10.19 24.34 2.90
N ASN A 266 -9.67 23.64 1.90
CA ASN A 266 -10.46 22.75 1.02
C ASN A 266 -10.49 21.28 1.50
N ARG A 267 -10.85 21.06 2.77
CA ARG A 267 -11.07 19.72 3.34
C ARG A 267 -12.54 19.33 3.26
N GLY A 268 -12.91 18.60 2.22
CA GLY A 268 -14.18 17.88 2.20
C GLY A 268 -14.44 17.14 0.91
N VAL A 269 -14.34 15.80 0.95
CA VAL A 269 -15.16 14.94 0.10
C VAL A 269 -15.71 13.80 0.96
N SER A 270 -17.01 13.54 0.80
CA SER A 270 -17.89 12.90 1.78
C SER A 270 -17.67 11.40 2.04
N ILE A 271 -18.11 11.03 3.25
CA ILE A 271 -17.88 9.81 4.05
C ILE A 271 -19.07 8.81 3.97
N LEU A 272 -19.96 8.87 2.99
CA LEU A 272 -21.25 8.15 3.09
C LEU A 272 -21.59 7.36 1.83
N ASP A 273 -21.25 6.07 1.85
CA ASP A 273 -22.14 4.92 1.57
C ASP A 273 -21.30 3.70 1.20
N ALA A 274 -20.79 2.92 2.18
CA ALA A 274 -20.46 1.48 2.01
C ALA A 274 -19.68 0.84 3.18
N ILE A 275 -19.91 1.13 4.47
CA ILE A 275 -19.12 0.45 5.51
C ILE A 275 -19.89 0.14 6.81
N GLY A 276 -20.48 -1.05 6.89
CA GLY A 276 -20.94 -1.65 8.16
C GLY A 276 -19.92 -2.63 8.74
N VAL A 277 -19.52 -3.63 7.94
CA VAL A 277 -18.64 -4.74 8.39
C VAL A 277 -17.18 -4.29 8.53
N ALA A 278 -16.64 -3.54 7.57
CA ALA A 278 -15.28 -3.00 7.67
C ALA A 278 -15.16 -1.92 8.77
N TYR A 279 -16.26 -1.26 9.15
CA TYR A 279 -16.29 -0.24 10.20
C TYR A 279 -16.26 -0.88 11.58
N GLY A 280 -16.93 -2.02 11.77
CA GLY A 280 -16.80 -2.84 12.98
C GLY A 280 -15.37 -3.36 13.19
N LEU A 281 -14.73 -3.86 12.13
CA LEU A 281 -13.32 -4.29 12.18
C LEU A 281 -12.37 -3.15 12.55
N LEU A 282 -12.55 -1.97 11.95
CA LEU A 282 -11.75 -0.78 12.25
C LEU A 282 -12.03 -0.27 13.68
N GLN A 283 -13.30 -0.17 14.09
CA GLN A 283 -13.68 0.36 15.40
C GLN A 283 -13.24 -0.54 16.56
N ASP A 284 -13.41 -1.85 16.45
CA ASP A 284 -13.05 -2.77 17.53
C ASP A 284 -11.53 -2.76 17.74
N LEU A 285 -10.74 -2.67 16.67
CA LEU A 285 -9.28 -2.52 16.75
C LEU A 285 -8.87 -1.21 17.43
N PHE A 286 -9.51 -0.08 17.11
CA PHE A 286 -9.18 1.21 17.73
C PHE A 286 -9.68 1.31 19.19
N LYS A 287 -10.60 0.45 19.62
CA LYS A 287 -11.09 0.36 21.01
C LYS A 287 -10.24 -0.56 21.89
N ASP A 288 -9.46 -1.48 21.32
CA ASP A 288 -8.73 -2.53 22.05
C ASP A 288 -7.40 -2.03 22.68
N LYS A 289 -7.48 -0.99 23.53
CA LYS A 289 -6.34 -0.44 24.28
C LYS A 289 -6.10 -1.12 25.65
N THR A 290 -6.70 -2.27 25.95
CA THR A 290 -6.58 -2.91 27.27
C THR A 290 -6.34 -4.43 27.24
N ARG A 291 -5.08 -4.80 27.52
CA ARG A 291 -4.55 -6.12 27.98
C ARG A 291 -4.62 -7.32 27.01
N PRO A 292 -3.69 -8.31 27.14
CA PRO A 292 -3.31 -9.22 26.06
C PRO A 292 -4.32 -10.35 25.93
N TYR A 293 -5.35 -10.13 25.12
CA TYR A 293 -6.13 -11.19 24.52
C TYR A 293 -5.50 -11.54 23.17
N GLU A 294 -5.47 -12.83 22.81
CA GLU A 294 -4.99 -13.27 21.49
C GLU A 294 -5.59 -12.37 20.40
N SER A 295 -4.77 -11.79 19.52
CA SER A 295 -5.24 -10.90 18.48
C SER A 295 -6.35 -11.60 17.70
N THR A 296 -7.54 -11.02 17.70
CA THR A 296 -8.72 -11.49 16.95
C THR A 296 -8.54 -11.39 15.44
N ILE A 297 -7.37 -10.91 15.00
CA ILE A 297 -7.01 -10.60 13.63
C ILE A 297 -5.92 -11.56 13.14
N GLU A 298 -6.08 -12.01 11.90
CA GLU A 298 -5.11 -12.81 11.17
C GLU A 298 -4.53 -12.00 10.00
N LYS A 299 -3.21 -12.09 9.83
CA LYS A 299 -2.49 -11.57 8.67
C LYS A 299 -2.33 -12.72 7.67
N LYS A 300 -2.94 -12.61 6.50
CA LYS A 300 -2.90 -13.66 5.47
C LYS A 300 -2.41 -13.12 4.14
N SER A 301 -1.57 -13.87 3.45
CA SER A 301 -1.20 -13.58 2.05
C SER A 301 -2.29 -14.04 1.07
N SER A 302 -3.13 -15.01 1.47
CA SER A 302 -4.31 -15.44 0.73
C SER A 302 -5.46 -15.79 1.66
N GLU A 303 -6.69 -15.51 1.26
CA GLU A 303 -7.89 -15.92 1.98
C GLU A 303 -8.96 -16.49 1.03
N ASN A 304 -9.68 -17.50 1.51
CA ASN A 304 -10.86 -18.04 0.84
C ASN A 304 -12.14 -17.42 1.40
N TYR A 305 -12.92 -16.78 0.54
CA TYR A 305 -14.27 -16.33 0.85
C TYR A 305 -15.27 -17.29 0.21
N VAL A 306 -16.17 -17.84 1.00
CA VAL A 306 -17.24 -18.73 0.51
C VAL A 306 -18.56 -18.03 0.71
N TYR A 307 -19.28 -17.79 -0.37
CA TYR A 307 -20.59 -17.14 -0.35
C TYR A 307 -21.55 -17.78 -1.34
N TYR A 308 -22.84 -17.49 -1.22
CA TYR A 308 -23.86 -18.03 -2.11
C TYR A 308 -24.40 -16.92 -3.02
N ALA A 309 -24.56 -17.23 -4.31
CA ALA A 309 -25.13 -16.31 -5.28
C ALA A 309 -26.20 -17.01 -6.12
N GLY A 310 -27.23 -16.25 -6.52
CA GLY A 310 -28.28 -16.74 -7.40
C GLY A 310 -27.77 -16.91 -8.84
N SER A 311 -28.08 -18.05 -9.45
CA SER A 311 -27.88 -18.29 -10.89
C SER A 311 -29.09 -17.80 -11.70
N GLU A 312 -28.89 -17.52 -13.00
CA GLU A 312 -29.96 -17.10 -13.93
C GLU A 312 -31.17 -18.07 -13.98
N GLY A 313 -30.98 -19.31 -13.55
CA GLY A 313 -32.04 -20.33 -13.43
C GLY A 313 -32.74 -20.42 -12.06
N GLY A 314 -32.54 -19.46 -11.15
CA GLY A 314 -33.14 -19.47 -9.80
C GLY A 314 -32.56 -20.53 -8.85
N LYS A 315 -31.47 -21.19 -9.24
CA LYS A 315 -30.71 -22.14 -8.41
C LYS A 315 -29.58 -21.40 -7.71
N GLU A 316 -29.30 -21.77 -6.47
CA GLU A 316 -28.16 -21.23 -5.71
C GLU A 316 -26.86 -21.93 -6.13
N ASN A 317 -25.83 -21.12 -6.34
CA ASN A 317 -24.48 -21.60 -6.52
C ASN A 317 -23.65 -21.19 -5.32
N ARG A 318 -22.87 -22.14 -4.79
CA ARG A 318 -21.80 -21.87 -3.84
C ARG A 318 -20.61 -21.32 -4.63
N ILE A 319 -20.21 -20.09 -4.33
CA ILE A 319 -19.04 -19.45 -4.91
C ILE A 319 -17.91 -19.50 -3.88
N THR A 320 -16.75 -19.99 -4.30
CA THR A 320 -15.50 -19.88 -3.54
C THR A 320 -14.59 -18.89 -4.25
N ALA A 321 -14.23 -17.82 -3.57
CA ALA A 321 -13.29 -16.82 -4.04
C ALA A 321 -11.98 -16.94 -3.28
N LEU A 322 -10.94 -17.43 -3.95
CA LEU A 322 -9.57 -17.37 -3.45
C LEU A 322 -8.99 -15.99 -3.81
N VAL A 323 -8.69 -15.20 -2.79
CA VAL A 323 -8.08 -13.88 -2.92
C VAL A 323 -6.64 -13.99 -2.47
N THR A 324 -5.69 -13.58 -3.31
CA THR A 324 -4.25 -13.60 -3.02
C THR A 324 -3.65 -12.22 -3.23
N LEU A 325 -2.92 -11.71 -2.25
CA LEU A 325 -2.19 -10.45 -2.33
C LEU A 325 -0.71 -10.72 -2.62
N LYS A 326 -0.16 -10.06 -3.64
CA LYS A 326 1.25 -10.16 -4.03
C LYS A 326 1.83 -8.77 -4.26
N ALA A 327 3.02 -8.49 -3.74
CA ALA A 327 3.82 -7.37 -4.22
C ALA A 327 4.44 -7.76 -5.58
N ARG A 328 4.34 -6.88 -6.60
CA ARG A 328 4.89 -7.15 -7.95
C ARG A 328 6.21 -6.44 -8.22
N GLY A 329 6.43 -5.28 -7.62
CA GLY A 329 7.63 -4.49 -7.87
C GLY A 329 7.60 -3.16 -7.14
N VAL A 330 8.77 -2.52 -7.10
CA VAL A 330 8.97 -1.20 -6.51
C VAL A 330 9.77 -0.38 -7.51
N SER A 331 9.48 0.92 -7.62
CA SER A 331 10.16 1.84 -8.54
C SER A 331 10.37 3.21 -7.90
N PHE A 332 11.37 3.94 -8.39
CA PHE A 332 11.58 5.33 -8.02
C PHE A 332 10.63 6.24 -8.79
N LYS A 333 10.21 7.33 -8.15
CA LYS A 333 9.44 8.38 -8.80
C LYS A 333 10.29 9.65 -8.81
N ASP A 334 10.61 10.12 -10.01
CA ASP A 334 11.46 11.30 -10.23
C ASP A 334 10.78 12.61 -9.81
#